data_AF-A0A524IG33-F1
#
_entry.id   AF-A0A524IG33-F1
#
_cell.length_a   1.000
_cell.length_b   1.000
_cell.length_c   1.000
_cell.angle_alpha   90.00
_cell.angle_beta   90.00
_cell.angle_gamma   90.00
#
_symmetry.space_group_name_H-M   'P 1'
#
loop_
_entity.id
_entity.type
_entity.pdbx_description
1 polymer ?
#
loop_
_entity_poly.entity_id
_entity_poly.type
_entity_poly.pdbx_seq_one_letter_code
_entity_poly.pdbx_strand_id
1 'polypeptide(L)'
;MMRKNEEPVWHTSTDILHCFHSIGKSLAQVIEGGSPSKLGIHINELFLLIYEMFQYRKIPLNRSLTSTIRNVELFLNEIGHNLSEPWTLETMSEACGVGITRFVHYCIKIKNMTPMQYLNKIRLEKAAELLGHGRNEKILDIALQCGFNSSQYFSTIFKQHFHETPSGYKKNLNAVIS
;
A
#
# COMPACT_ATOMS: atom_id res chain seq x y z
N MET A 1 -20.14 -3.51 4.50
CA MET A 1 -19.64 -3.25 5.87
C MET A 1 -18.56 -4.27 6.20
N MET A 2 -17.31 -3.81 6.19
CA MET A 2 -16.08 -4.31 6.81
C MET A 2 -15.98 -5.79 7.20
N ARG A 3 -14.97 -6.49 6.63
CA ARG A 3 -13.90 -7.23 7.34
C ARG A 3 -13.17 -8.18 6.38
N LYS A 4 -12.16 -7.67 5.68
CA LYS A 4 -11.02 -8.46 5.22
C LYS A 4 -9.79 -7.57 5.30
N ASN A 5 -9.36 -7.31 6.53
CA ASN A 5 -8.05 -6.77 6.82
C ASN A 5 -7.52 -7.57 8.00
N GLU A 6 -6.94 -8.73 7.70
CA GLU A 6 -6.29 -9.60 8.68
C GLU A 6 -5.44 -10.64 7.93
N GLU A 7 -4.34 -10.20 7.34
CA GLU A 7 -3.15 -11.05 7.30
C GLU A 7 -2.05 -10.34 8.09
N PRO A 8 -1.71 -10.82 9.31
CA PRO A 8 -0.64 -10.23 10.07
C PRO A 8 0.69 -10.63 9.45
N VAL A 9 1.40 -9.66 8.87
CA VAL A 9 2.81 -9.78 8.44
C VAL A 9 3.71 -9.74 9.69
N TRP A 10 3.54 -10.72 10.57
CA TRP A 10 4.47 -11.00 11.65
C TRP A 10 4.63 -12.51 11.71
N HIS A 11 5.74 -13.02 11.20
CA HIS A 11 6.25 -14.30 11.68
C HIS A 11 6.76 -14.04 13.10
N THR A 12 5.82 -13.85 14.02
CA THR A 12 6.08 -13.75 15.45
C THR A 12 6.81 -15.04 15.81
N SER A 13 8.07 -14.96 16.24
CA SER A 13 8.75 -16.15 16.78
C SER A 13 7.80 -16.79 17.79
N THR A 14 7.71 -18.12 17.79
CA THR A 14 6.86 -18.87 18.74
C THR A 14 7.04 -18.37 20.17
N ASP A 15 8.23 -17.88 20.50
CA ASP A 15 8.62 -17.29 21.79
C ASP A 15 7.90 -15.97 22.11
N ILE A 16 7.76 -15.06 21.14
CA ILE A 16 7.05 -13.78 21.35
C ILE A 16 5.55 -14.05 21.57
N LEU A 17 4.97 -14.97 20.79
CA LEU A 17 3.57 -15.36 20.94
C LEU A 17 3.32 -16.03 22.31
N HIS A 18 4.25 -16.89 22.73
CA HIS A 18 4.20 -17.53 24.04
C HIS A 18 4.34 -16.51 25.19
N CYS A 19 5.17 -15.48 24.99
CA CYS A 19 5.34 -14.40 25.96
C CYS A 19 4.05 -13.58 26.10
N PHE A 20 3.40 -13.19 25.00
CA PHE A 20 2.10 -12.51 25.05
C PHE A 20 1.01 -13.33 25.76
N HIS A 21 0.98 -14.65 25.53
CA HIS A 21 0.04 -15.54 26.23
C HIS A 21 0.31 -15.61 27.75
N SER A 22 1.59 -15.64 28.13
CA SER A 22 2.01 -15.67 29.54
C SER A 22 1.76 -14.34 30.26
N ILE A 23 1.90 -13.21 29.55
CA ILE A 23 1.48 -11.87 30.01
C ILE A 23 -0.03 -11.87 30.27
N GLY A 24 -0.84 -12.35 29.32
CA GLY A 24 -2.30 -12.37 29.46
C GLY A 24 -2.77 -13.19 30.66
N LYS A 25 -2.19 -14.38 30.86
CA LYS A 25 -2.48 -15.23 32.04
C LYS A 25 -2.07 -14.57 33.35
N SER A 26 -0.90 -13.94 33.38
CA SER A 26 -0.42 -13.26 34.59
C SER A 26 -1.24 -12.01 34.91
N LEU A 27 -1.71 -11.29 33.89
CA LEU A 27 -2.59 -10.13 34.06
C LEU A 27 -3.93 -10.53 34.69
N ALA A 28 -4.54 -11.63 34.24
CA ALA A 28 -5.77 -12.15 34.83
C ALA A 28 -5.60 -12.47 36.33
N GLN A 29 -4.49 -13.10 36.70
CA GLN A 29 -4.17 -13.42 38.10
C GLN A 29 -3.92 -12.17 38.96
N VAL A 30 -3.33 -11.11 38.39
CA VAL A 30 -3.09 -9.85 39.11
C VAL A 30 -4.40 -9.09 39.34
N ILE A 31 -5.32 -9.11 38.36
CA ILE A 31 -6.65 -8.51 38.49
C ILE A 31 -7.47 -9.22 39.59
N GLU A 32 -7.26 -10.52 39.77
CA GLU A 32 -7.86 -11.33 40.85
C GLU A 32 -7.14 -11.19 42.22
N GLY A 33 -6.23 -10.23 42.37
CA GLY A 33 -5.55 -9.92 43.64
C GLY A 33 -4.18 -10.61 43.84
N GLY A 34 -3.65 -11.26 42.80
CA GLY A 34 -2.32 -11.86 42.80
C GLY A 34 -1.17 -10.86 42.68
N SER A 35 0.05 -11.30 43.03
CA SER A 35 1.25 -10.44 43.00
C SER A 35 1.67 -10.06 41.56
N PRO A 36 1.96 -8.77 41.28
CA PRO A 36 2.30 -8.27 39.95
C PRO A 36 3.69 -8.68 39.46
N SER A 37 4.51 -9.29 40.32
CA SER A 37 5.90 -9.65 39.99
C SER A 37 6.01 -10.55 38.75
N LYS A 38 5.07 -11.48 38.55
CA LYS A 38 5.06 -12.37 37.36
C LYS A 38 4.77 -11.61 36.07
N LEU A 39 3.87 -10.62 36.11
CA LEU A 39 3.58 -9.77 34.97
C LEU A 39 4.81 -8.95 34.55
N GLY A 40 5.53 -8.39 35.53
CA GLY A 40 6.78 -7.67 35.28
C GLY A 40 7.86 -8.54 34.62
N ILE A 41 8.00 -9.81 35.03
CA ILE A 41 8.95 -10.75 34.43
C ILE A 41 8.63 -10.98 32.95
N HIS A 42 7.37 -11.26 32.61
CA HIS A 42 7.00 -11.52 31.21
C HIS A 42 7.07 -10.27 30.33
N ILE A 43 6.78 -9.08 30.89
CA ILE A 43 6.99 -7.83 30.16
C ILE A 43 8.47 -7.61 29.84
N ASN A 44 9.36 -7.86 30.80
CA ASN A 44 10.81 -7.76 30.59
C ASN A 44 11.31 -8.81 29.58
N GLU A 45 10.81 -10.04 29.65
CA GLU A 45 11.08 -11.09 28.68
C GLU A 45 10.65 -10.69 27.27
N LEU A 46 9.47 -10.09 27.11
CA LEU A 46 9.00 -9.54 25.84
C LEU A 46 9.94 -8.44 25.31
N PHE A 47 10.37 -7.52 26.18
CA PHE A 47 11.29 -6.45 25.79
C PHE A 47 12.65 -6.99 25.33
N LEU A 48 13.18 -8.03 25.99
CA LEU A 48 14.43 -8.68 25.58
C LEU A 48 14.30 -9.36 24.23
N LEU A 49 13.23 -10.12 24.00
CA LEU A 49 12.96 -10.77 22.71
C LEU A 49 12.82 -9.75 21.57
N ILE A 50 12.12 -8.64 21.83
CA ILE A 50 11.97 -7.54 20.87
C ILE A 50 13.34 -6.89 20.61
N TYR A 51 14.13 -6.64 21.64
CA TYR A 51 15.46 -6.04 21.52
C TYR A 51 16.41 -6.91 20.68
N GLU A 52 16.44 -8.21 20.93
CA GLU A 52 17.24 -9.17 20.15
C GLU A 52 16.80 -9.21 18.69
N MET A 53 15.49 -9.17 18.43
CA MET A 53 14.94 -9.13 17.08
C MET A 53 15.36 -7.85 16.33
N PHE A 54 15.47 -6.72 17.03
CA PHE A 54 15.99 -5.47 16.46
C PHE A 54 17.50 -5.51 16.19
N GLN A 55 18.28 -6.14 17.07
CA GLN A 55 19.74 -6.24 16.93
C GLN A 55 20.15 -7.18 15.79
N TYR A 56 19.48 -8.34 15.64
CA TYR A 56 19.78 -9.31 14.58
C TYR A 56 19.45 -8.80 13.18
N ARG A 57 18.53 -7.84 13.03
CA ARG A 57 18.14 -7.28 11.72
C ARG A 57 18.99 -6.11 11.22
N LYS A 58 20.10 -5.73 11.90
CA LYS A 58 21.01 -4.60 11.52
C LYS A 58 20.33 -3.53 10.67
N ILE A 59 19.28 -2.89 11.20
CA ILE A 59 18.59 -1.81 10.49
C ILE A 59 19.42 -0.55 10.72
N PRO A 60 20.07 0.05 9.71
CA PRO A 60 20.73 1.33 9.89
C PRO A 60 19.65 2.38 10.20
N LEU A 61 19.62 2.83 11.45
CA LEU A 61 18.63 3.77 11.97
C LEU A 61 18.93 5.19 11.48
N ASN A 62 18.60 5.48 10.22
CA ASN A 62 18.25 6.84 9.85
C ASN A 62 16.74 7.03 10.05
N ARG A 63 16.28 7.03 11.31
CA ARG A 63 14.85 6.93 11.68
C ARG A 63 13.95 7.93 10.95
N SER A 64 14.44 9.14 10.68
CA SER A 64 13.67 10.17 9.98
C SER A 64 13.55 9.88 8.46
N LEU A 65 14.65 9.53 7.80
CA LEU A 65 14.64 9.24 6.36
C LEU A 65 14.01 7.89 6.03
N THR A 66 14.23 6.86 6.86
CA THR A 66 13.67 5.52 6.67
C THR A 66 12.17 5.47 6.96
N SER A 67 11.67 6.20 7.96
CA SER A 67 10.22 6.26 8.21
C SER A 67 9.51 7.02 7.09
N THR A 68 10.08 8.14 6.65
CA THR A 68 9.45 8.96 5.61
C THR A 68 9.41 8.26 4.26
N ILE A 69 10.52 7.67 3.80
CA ILE A 69 10.55 6.94 2.53
C ILE A 69 9.63 5.71 2.58
N ARG A 70 9.55 5.04 3.74
CA ARG A 70 8.65 3.90 3.95
C ARG A 70 7.18 4.33 3.91
N ASN A 71 6.82 5.48 4.47
CA ASN A 71 5.45 6.00 4.37
C ASN A 71 5.05 6.24 2.92
N VAL A 72 5.96 6.83 2.12
CA VAL A 72 5.74 7.01 0.68
C VAL A 72 5.63 5.67 -0.03
N GLU A 73 6.49 4.71 0.29
CA GLU A 73 6.44 3.37 -0.30
C GLU A 73 5.13 2.64 0.00
N LEU A 74 4.68 2.66 1.25
CA LEU A 74 3.39 2.07 1.66
C LEU A 74 2.23 2.76 0.93
N PHE A 75 2.22 4.08 0.90
CA PHE A 75 1.21 4.84 0.15
C PHE A 75 1.16 4.44 -1.33
N LEU A 76 2.31 4.36 -1.99
CA LEU A 76 2.38 3.99 -3.41
C LEU A 76 1.93 2.54 -3.67
N ASN A 77 2.03 1.64 -2.70
CA ASN A 77 1.52 0.28 -2.84
C ASN A 77 0.00 0.23 -2.63
N GLU A 78 -0.55 1.05 -1.75
CA GLU A 78 -1.98 1.09 -1.43
C GLU A 78 -2.81 1.95 -2.40
N ILE A 79 -2.19 2.93 -3.09
CA ILE A 79 -2.90 3.88 -3.97
C ILE A 79 -3.69 3.16 -5.09
N GLY A 80 -3.27 1.96 -5.48
CA GLY A 80 -3.96 1.11 -6.46
C GLY A 80 -5.38 0.71 -6.04
N HIS A 81 -5.70 0.73 -4.74
CA HIS A 81 -7.03 0.42 -4.25
C HIS A 81 -8.03 1.59 -4.41
N ASN A 82 -7.53 2.82 -4.48
CA ASN A 82 -8.35 4.04 -4.50
C ASN A 82 -8.01 4.92 -5.72
N LEU A 83 -7.96 4.34 -6.92
CA LEU A 83 -7.57 5.06 -8.15
C LEU A 83 -8.58 6.13 -8.60
N SER A 84 -9.85 6.01 -8.22
CA SER A 84 -10.94 6.90 -8.62
C SER A 84 -10.93 8.25 -7.91
N GLU A 85 -10.19 8.39 -6.80
CA GLU A 85 -10.09 9.68 -6.12
C GLU A 85 -9.33 10.74 -6.94
N PRO A 86 -9.67 12.03 -6.79
CA PRO A 86 -9.00 13.12 -7.48
C PRO A 86 -7.65 13.44 -6.83
N TRP A 87 -6.72 12.49 -6.89
CA TRP A 87 -5.37 12.65 -6.35
C TRP A 87 -4.61 13.79 -7.01
N THR A 88 -4.05 14.65 -6.17
CA THR A 88 -3.13 15.73 -6.50
C THR A 88 -1.82 15.54 -5.75
N LEU A 89 -0.77 16.27 -6.11
CA LEU A 89 0.51 16.17 -5.39
C LEU A 89 0.36 16.59 -3.92
N GLU A 90 -0.47 17.58 -3.65
CA GLU A 90 -0.78 18.08 -2.32
C GLU A 90 -1.42 16.96 -1.47
N THR A 91 -2.53 16.40 -1.95
CA THR A 91 -3.29 15.36 -1.23
C THR A 91 -2.50 14.08 -1.03
N MET A 92 -1.70 13.65 -2.02
CA MET A 92 -0.80 12.51 -1.88
C MET A 92 0.29 12.76 -0.82
N SER A 93 0.88 13.95 -0.82
CA SER A 93 1.95 14.30 0.12
C SER A 93 1.43 14.41 1.55
N GLU A 94 0.22 14.95 1.72
CA GLU A 94 -0.48 15.05 3.00
C GLU A 94 -0.83 13.67 3.55
N ALA A 95 -1.33 12.76 2.70
CA ALA A 95 -1.61 11.36 3.08
C ALA A 95 -0.35 10.62 3.57
N CYS A 96 0.83 11.01 3.07
CA CYS A 96 2.11 10.46 3.50
C CYS A 96 2.72 11.18 4.74
N GLY A 97 2.15 12.32 5.16
CA GLY A 97 2.67 13.16 6.23
C GLY A 97 3.96 13.91 5.87
N VAL A 98 4.14 14.27 4.59
CA VAL A 98 5.39 14.86 4.08
C VAL A 98 5.15 16.09 3.21
N GLY A 99 6.14 16.97 3.11
CA GLY A 99 6.10 18.07 2.14
C GLY A 99 6.19 17.57 0.69
N ILE A 100 5.50 18.24 -0.23
CA ILE A 100 5.40 17.92 -1.67
C ILE A 100 6.77 17.65 -2.30
N THR A 101 7.76 18.52 -2.10
CA THR A 101 9.11 18.36 -2.68
C THR A 101 9.76 17.04 -2.26
N ARG A 102 9.59 16.66 -0.98
CA ARG A 102 10.16 15.44 -0.43
C ARG A 102 9.38 14.21 -0.92
N PHE A 103 8.06 14.31 -1.01
CA PHE A 103 7.22 13.27 -1.62
C PHE A 103 7.64 12.95 -3.05
N VAL A 104 7.74 13.97 -3.91
CA VAL A 104 8.14 13.81 -5.31
C VAL A 104 9.54 13.19 -5.40
N HIS A 105 10.49 13.69 -4.61
CA HIS A 105 11.85 13.14 -4.56
C HIS A 105 11.85 11.64 -4.20
N TYR A 106 11.09 11.23 -3.17
CA TYR A 106 11.03 9.82 -2.79
C TYR A 106 10.27 8.95 -3.79
N CYS A 107 9.19 9.44 -4.37
CA CYS A 107 8.48 8.71 -5.42
C CYS A 107 9.41 8.41 -6.61
N ILE A 108 10.17 9.40 -7.06
CA ILE A 108 11.17 9.22 -8.13
C ILE A 108 12.25 8.23 -7.69
N LYS A 109 12.74 8.32 -6.45
CA LYS A 109 13.73 7.39 -5.92
C LYS A 109 13.22 5.93 -5.83
N ILE A 110 11.94 5.72 -5.53
CA ILE A 110 11.34 4.39 -5.34
C ILE A 110 10.89 3.79 -6.68
N LYS A 111 10.19 4.56 -7.51
CA LYS A 111 9.51 4.07 -8.74
C LYS A 111 10.20 4.53 -10.03
N ASN A 112 11.26 5.34 -9.96
CA ASN A 112 11.93 5.95 -11.11
C ASN A 112 11.01 6.80 -12.01
N MET A 113 9.93 7.35 -11.44
CA MET A 113 8.98 8.20 -12.15
C MET A 113 8.30 9.19 -11.19
N THR A 114 7.73 10.26 -11.72
CA THR A 114 7.01 11.24 -10.89
C THR A 114 5.72 10.63 -10.33
N PRO A 115 5.18 11.14 -9.20
CA PRO A 115 3.95 10.60 -8.61
C PRO A 115 2.78 10.57 -9.58
N MET A 116 2.61 11.62 -10.39
CA MET A 116 1.52 11.68 -11.37
C MET A 116 1.72 10.71 -12.53
N GLN A 117 2.97 10.49 -12.96
CA GLN A 117 3.27 9.46 -13.97
C GLN A 117 2.96 8.07 -13.42
N TYR A 118 3.33 7.80 -12.16
CA TYR A 118 3.04 6.52 -11.52
C TYR A 118 1.54 6.29 -11.38
N LEU A 119 0.79 7.27 -10.86
CA LEU A 119 -0.66 7.19 -10.77
C LEU A 119 -1.30 6.90 -12.14
N ASN A 120 -0.92 7.67 -13.16
CA ASN A 120 -1.45 7.47 -14.51
C ASN A 120 -1.10 6.08 -15.06
N LYS A 121 0.10 5.57 -14.80
CA LYS A 121 0.49 4.21 -15.19
C LYS A 121 -0.44 3.17 -14.57
N ILE A 122 -0.67 3.22 -13.25
CA ILE A 122 -1.53 2.24 -12.57
C ILE A 122 -2.98 2.36 -13.06
N ARG A 123 -3.47 3.59 -13.27
CA ARG A 123 -4.81 3.82 -13.86
C ARG A 123 -4.93 3.23 -15.27
N LEU A 124 -3.89 3.35 -16.08
CA LEU A 124 -3.84 2.81 -17.44
C LEU A 124 -3.78 1.29 -17.46
N GLU A 125 -2.99 0.68 -16.57
CA GLU A 125 -2.96 -0.77 -16.37
C GLU A 125 -4.33 -1.29 -15.97
N LYS A 126 -5.01 -0.60 -15.03
CA LYS A 126 -6.38 -0.98 -14.63
C LYS A 126 -7.39 -0.83 -15.76
N ALA A 127 -7.29 0.24 -16.55
CA ALA A 127 -8.14 0.44 -17.72
C ALA A 127 -7.93 -0.66 -18.77
N ALA A 128 -6.68 -1.09 -18.99
CA ALA A 128 -6.36 -2.17 -19.92
C ALA A 128 -6.98 -3.50 -19.46
N GLU A 129 -6.92 -3.81 -18.16
CA GLU A 129 -7.64 -4.97 -17.59
C GLU A 129 -9.15 -4.90 -17.86
N LEU A 130 -9.78 -3.75 -17.57
CA LEU A 130 -11.21 -3.57 -17.77
C LEU A 130 -11.62 -3.68 -19.25
N LEU A 131 -10.81 -3.15 -20.17
CA LEU A 131 -11.04 -3.29 -21.61
C LEU A 131 -11.04 -4.75 -22.08
N GLY A 132 -10.27 -5.62 -21.42
CA GLY A 132 -10.26 -7.07 -21.71
C GLY A 132 -11.48 -7.84 -21.21
N HIS A 133 -12.10 -7.39 -20.12
CA HIS A 133 -13.27 -8.07 -19.53
C HIS A 133 -14.61 -7.49 -20.02
N GLY A 134 -14.66 -6.18 -20.28
CA GLY A 134 -15.89 -5.44 -20.58
C GLY A 134 -16.22 -5.40 -22.07
N ARG A 135 -16.79 -6.47 -22.64
CA ARG A 135 -17.16 -6.55 -24.08
C ARG A 135 -18.02 -5.37 -24.53
N ASN A 136 -18.96 -4.91 -23.70
CA ASN A 136 -19.93 -3.86 -24.04
C ASN A 136 -19.74 -2.52 -23.30
N GLU A 137 -18.75 -2.39 -22.43
CA GLU A 137 -18.53 -1.12 -21.71
C GLU A 137 -17.98 -0.03 -22.63
N LYS A 138 -18.47 1.20 -22.47
CA LYS A 138 -17.98 2.33 -23.24
C LYS A 138 -16.62 2.76 -22.69
N ILE A 139 -15.74 3.20 -23.59
CA ILE A 139 -14.39 3.65 -23.24
C ILE A 139 -14.42 4.81 -22.25
N LEU A 140 -15.41 5.71 -22.38
CA LEU A 140 -15.61 6.82 -21.45
C LEU A 140 -15.91 6.31 -20.02
N ASP A 141 -16.77 5.29 -19.89
CA ASP A 141 -17.16 4.74 -18.58
C ASP A 141 -15.94 4.09 -17.90
N ILE A 142 -15.14 3.34 -18.67
CA ILE A 142 -13.88 2.74 -18.17
C ILE A 142 -12.89 3.83 -17.73
N ALA A 143 -12.75 4.90 -18.52
CA ALA A 143 -11.86 6.00 -18.19
C ALA A 143 -12.28 6.68 -16.86
N LEU A 144 -13.58 6.95 -16.70
CA LEU A 144 -14.14 7.55 -15.48
C LEU A 144 -13.96 6.63 -14.26
N GLN A 145 -14.21 5.32 -14.41
CA GLN A 145 -14.00 4.33 -13.34
C GLN A 145 -12.54 4.27 -12.88
N CYS A 146 -11.58 4.47 -13.80
CA CYS A 146 -10.16 4.51 -13.49
C CYS A 146 -9.68 5.87 -12.94
N GLY A 147 -10.56 6.86 -12.76
CA GLY A 147 -10.22 8.18 -12.22
C GLY A 147 -9.71 9.19 -13.25
N PHE A 148 -9.99 8.99 -14.54
CA PHE A 148 -9.74 10.01 -15.57
C PHE A 148 -10.93 10.95 -15.74
N ASN A 149 -10.67 12.25 -15.75
CA ASN A 149 -11.71 13.28 -15.89
C ASN A 149 -12.13 13.54 -17.35
N SER A 150 -11.41 13.00 -18.34
CA SER A 150 -11.68 13.23 -19.77
C SER A 150 -11.24 12.04 -20.61
N SER A 151 -12.12 11.63 -21.54
CA SER A 151 -11.82 10.59 -22.53
C SER A 151 -10.72 10.99 -23.52
N GLN A 152 -10.59 12.29 -23.84
CA GLN A 152 -9.56 12.81 -24.75
C GLN A 152 -8.17 12.71 -24.11
N TYR A 153 -8.06 13.14 -22.84
CA TYR A 153 -6.82 13.00 -22.07
C TYR A 153 -6.45 11.54 -21.93
N PHE A 154 -7.39 10.69 -21.48
CA PHE A 154 -7.22 9.25 -21.37
C PHE A 154 -6.73 8.62 -22.68
N SER A 155 -7.40 8.88 -23.81
CA SER A 155 -7.03 8.29 -25.10
C SER A 155 -5.62 8.70 -25.54
N THR A 156 -5.23 9.94 -25.28
CA THR A 156 -3.88 10.45 -25.60
C THR A 156 -2.82 9.70 -24.82
N ILE A 157 -2.96 9.64 -23.49
CA ILE A 157 -1.95 8.98 -22.64
C ILE A 157 -1.97 7.45 -22.79
N PHE A 158 -3.13 6.85 -23.04
CA PHE A 158 -3.25 5.41 -23.28
C PHE A 158 -2.50 5.03 -24.56
N LYS A 159 -2.68 5.80 -25.64
CA LYS A 159 -1.94 5.62 -26.88
C LYS A 159 -0.43 5.84 -26.71
N GLN A 160 -0.02 6.78 -25.86
CA GLN A 160 1.40 6.99 -25.57
C GLN A 160 2.00 5.80 -24.80
N HIS A 161 1.25 5.21 -23.88
CA HIS A 161 1.72 4.12 -23.02
C HIS A 161 1.69 2.74 -23.71
N PHE A 162 0.61 2.43 -24.44
CA PHE A 162 0.40 1.12 -25.09
C PHE A 162 0.64 1.13 -26.60
N HIS A 163 1.02 2.28 -27.17
CA HIS A 163 1.20 2.48 -28.61
C HIS A 163 -0.06 2.21 -29.47
N GLU A 164 -1.21 2.03 -28.83
CA GLU A 164 -2.49 1.73 -29.47
C GLU A 164 -3.63 2.54 -28.83
N THR A 165 -4.67 2.85 -29.61
CA THR A 165 -5.86 3.51 -29.06
C THR A 165 -6.67 2.56 -28.16
N PRO A 166 -7.37 3.05 -27.12
CA PRO A 166 -8.22 2.20 -26.28
C PRO A 166 -9.23 1.36 -27.09
N SER A 167 -9.81 1.94 -28.16
CA SER A 167 -10.73 1.24 -29.06
C SER A 167 -10.04 0.12 -29.84
N GLY A 168 -8.83 0.37 -30.36
CA GLY A 168 -8.03 -0.63 -31.07
C GLY A 168 -7.63 -1.77 -30.15
N TYR A 169 -7.14 -1.43 -28.96
CA TYR A 169 -6.77 -2.39 -27.92
C TYR A 169 -7.93 -3.32 -27.55
N LYS A 170 -9.12 -2.74 -27.31
CA LYS A 170 -10.34 -3.51 -27.05
C LYS A 170 -10.74 -4.42 -28.22
N LYS A 171 -10.61 -3.94 -29.46
CA LYS A 171 -10.93 -4.73 -30.66
C LYS A 171 -9.99 -5.92 -30.82
N ASN A 172 -8.69 -5.72 -30.61
CA ASN A 172 -7.68 -6.77 -30.71
C ASN A 172 -7.88 -7.84 -29.64
N LEU A 173 -8.16 -7.45 -28.39
CA LEU A 173 -8.48 -8.39 -27.32
C LEU A 173 -9.72 -9.24 -27.65
N ASN A 174 -10.78 -8.62 -28.18
CA ASN A 174 -11.97 -9.36 -28.61
C ASN A 174 -11.68 -10.33 -29.76
N ALA A 175 -10.75 -10.00 -30.67
CA ALA A 175 -10.36 -10.86 -31.78
C ALA A 175 -9.50 -12.06 -31.35
N VAL A 176 -8.76 -11.96 -30.25
CA VAL A 176 -7.94 -13.06 -29.69
C VAL A 176 -8.77 -14.03 -28.84
N ILE A 177 -9.87 -13.56 -28.24
CA ILE A 177 -10.73 -14.34 -27.32
C ILE A 177 -11.96 -14.94 -28.04
N SER A 178 -12.14 -14.68 -29.35
CA SER A 178 -13.22 -15.25 -30.18
C SER A 178 -12.69 -16.39 -31.04
#